data_AF-A0A6B3GAQ9-F1
#
_entry.id   AF-A0A6B3GAQ9-F1
#
_cell.length_a   1.000
_cell.length_b   1.000
_cell.length_c   1.000
_cell.angle_alpha   90.00
_cell.angle_beta   90.00
_cell.angle_gamma   90.00
#
_symmetry.space_group_name_H-M   'P 1'
#
loop_
_entity.id
_entity.type
_entity.pdbx_description
1 polymer ?
#
loop_
_entity_poly.entity_id
_entity_poly.type
_entity_poly.pdbx_seq_one_letter_code
_entity_poly.pdbx_strand_id
1 'polypeptide(L)'
;PHPYSRINSLGGTKGVFEDYPERIYLEPTNTNHQWDDFTKYAEWDHWLWKEHANPPGGHGGMDYIMVFRLMQCMRLGLVPDFDVYDAAVWTAPVPLSHLSIKAKGAPLPIPDFTRGEWKKARSGMDSDKPAE
;
A
#
# COMPACT_ATOMS: atom_id res chain seq x y z
N PRO A 1 26.00 -1.20 -4.85
CA PRO A 1 25.08 -0.48 -5.76
C PRO A 1 24.10 -1.48 -6.35
N HIS A 2 22.79 -1.19 -6.33
CA HIS A 2 21.76 -2.04 -6.92
C HIS A 2 20.77 -1.17 -7.73
N PRO A 3 20.08 -1.73 -8.74
CA PRO A 3 18.99 -1.04 -9.43
C PRO A 3 17.91 -0.54 -8.45
N TYR A 4 17.15 0.47 -8.86
CA TYR A 4 16.02 0.95 -8.07
C TYR A 4 15.00 -0.17 -7.85
N SER A 5 14.57 -0.35 -6.60
CA SER A 5 13.50 -1.27 -6.24
C SER A 5 12.88 -0.82 -4.93
N ARG A 6 11.55 -0.98 -4.84
CA ARG A 6 10.80 -0.87 -3.58
C ARG A 6 10.44 -2.24 -3.00
N ILE A 7 10.90 -3.32 -3.64
CA ILE A 7 10.56 -4.73 -3.37
C ILE A 7 9.08 -5.03 -3.60
N ASN A 8 8.18 -4.35 -2.88
CA ASN A 8 6.71 -4.46 -2.97
C ASN A 8 6.23 -5.89 -3.22
N SER A 9 6.49 -6.75 -2.23
CA SER A 9 6.11 -8.17 -2.24
C SER A 9 4.91 -8.37 -1.30
N LEU A 10 3.89 -9.08 -1.79
CA LEU A 10 2.72 -9.47 -1.03
C LEU A 10 2.47 -10.96 -1.22
N GLY A 11 2.57 -11.74 -0.15
CA GLY A 11 2.38 -13.19 -0.16
C GLY A 11 1.26 -13.64 0.77
N GLY A 12 0.43 -14.57 0.29
CA GLY A 12 -0.60 -15.25 1.05
C GLY A 12 -0.58 -16.75 0.78
N THR A 13 -1.54 -17.48 1.38
CA THR A 13 -1.59 -18.95 1.27
C THR A 13 -1.97 -19.47 -0.11
N LYS A 14 -2.47 -18.61 -1.00
CA LYS A 14 -2.92 -18.95 -2.36
C LYS A 14 -2.23 -18.16 -3.46
N GLY A 15 -1.17 -17.43 -3.13
CA GLY A 15 -0.46 -16.68 -4.14
C GLY A 15 0.48 -15.63 -3.60
N VAL A 16 1.26 -15.07 -4.51
CA VAL A 16 2.26 -14.05 -4.25
C VAL A 16 2.33 -13.09 -5.43
N PHE A 17 2.47 -11.81 -5.12
CA PHE A 17 2.79 -10.73 -6.06
C PHE A 17 4.14 -10.14 -5.66
N GLU A 18 4.96 -9.79 -6.66
CA GLU A 18 6.17 -8.99 -6.47
C GLU A 18 6.27 -7.95 -7.58
N ASP A 19 6.76 -6.76 -7.23
CA ASP A 19 7.05 -5.68 -8.18
C ASP A 19 8.57 -5.53 -8.38
N TYR A 20 8.96 -4.76 -9.40
CA TYR A 20 10.36 -4.51 -9.77
C TYR A 20 11.14 -5.76 -10.21
N PRO A 21 10.68 -6.50 -11.25
CA PRO A 21 9.53 -6.22 -12.12
C PRO A 21 8.23 -6.89 -11.63
N GLU A 22 7.08 -6.38 -12.09
CA GLU A 22 5.76 -6.92 -11.78
C GLU A 22 5.59 -8.37 -12.24
N ARG A 23 5.21 -9.22 -11.29
CA ARG A 23 4.98 -10.66 -11.49
C ARG A 23 4.03 -11.20 -10.44
N ILE A 24 3.25 -12.21 -10.81
CA ILE A 24 2.25 -12.78 -9.91
C ILE A 24 2.18 -14.30 -10.05
N TYR A 25 1.87 -15.00 -8.97
CA TYR A 25 1.61 -16.43 -8.96
C TYR A 25 0.39 -16.68 -8.08
N LEU A 26 -0.64 -17.33 -8.62
CA LEU A 26 -1.90 -17.60 -7.92
C LEU A 26 -2.26 -19.08 -8.03
N GLU A 27 -2.64 -19.71 -6.91
CA GLU A 27 -3.19 -21.07 -6.88
C GLU A 27 -4.72 -21.04 -6.71
N PRO A 28 -5.47 -21.88 -7.45
CA PRO A 28 -5.01 -23.00 -8.28
C PRO A 28 -4.75 -22.65 -9.76
N THR A 29 -4.80 -21.38 -10.16
CA THR A 29 -4.69 -20.94 -11.56
C THR A 29 -3.34 -21.31 -12.20
N ASN A 30 -2.25 -21.04 -11.49
CA ASN A 30 -0.90 -21.39 -11.89
C ASN A 30 -0.53 -22.74 -11.26
N THR A 31 -0.18 -23.72 -12.10
CA THR A 31 0.15 -25.10 -11.67
C THR A 31 1.58 -25.52 -12.03
N ASN A 32 2.31 -24.68 -12.76
CA ASN A 32 3.65 -24.98 -13.28
C ASN A 32 4.80 -24.41 -12.43
N HIS A 33 4.50 -23.86 -11.24
CA HIS A 33 5.46 -23.21 -10.35
C HIS A 33 6.26 -22.08 -11.01
N GLN A 34 5.68 -21.39 -11.99
CA GLN A 34 6.29 -20.24 -12.66
C GLN A 34 5.48 -18.97 -12.40
N TRP A 35 6.18 -17.85 -12.31
CA TRP A 35 5.56 -16.52 -12.35
C TRP A 35 4.72 -16.35 -13.61
N ASP A 36 3.61 -15.64 -13.47
CA ASP A 36 2.72 -15.24 -14.53
C ASP A 36 2.80 -13.73 -14.78
N ASP A 37 2.33 -13.33 -15.95
CA ASP A 37 2.22 -11.95 -16.39
C ASP A 37 1.14 -11.22 -15.58
N PHE A 38 1.56 -10.18 -14.84
CA PHE A 38 0.65 -9.39 -14.01
C PHE A 38 -0.36 -8.58 -14.82
N THR A 39 -0.04 -8.24 -16.08
CA THR A 39 -0.93 -7.41 -16.93
C THR A 39 -2.27 -8.08 -17.24
N LYS A 40 -2.35 -9.41 -17.12
CA LYS A 40 -3.60 -10.18 -17.24
C LYS A 40 -4.66 -9.79 -16.22
N TYR A 41 -4.25 -9.18 -15.10
CA TYR A 41 -5.13 -8.80 -14.00
C TYR A 41 -5.51 -7.32 -14.01
N ALA A 42 -5.30 -6.59 -15.11
CA ALA A 42 -5.68 -5.17 -15.24
C ALA A 42 -7.18 -4.89 -14.98
N GLU A 43 -8.06 -5.90 -15.12
CA GLU A 43 -9.48 -5.75 -14.72
C GLU A 43 -9.65 -5.47 -13.22
N TRP A 44 -8.65 -5.81 -12.39
CA TRP A 44 -8.62 -5.58 -10.95
C TRP A 44 -8.01 -4.23 -10.58
N ASP A 45 -7.64 -3.40 -11.55
CA ASP A 45 -7.11 -2.07 -11.27
C ASP A 45 -8.09 -1.27 -10.39
N HIS A 46 -7.53 -0.60 -9.40
CA HIS A 46 -8.29 0.25 -8.49
C HIS A 46 -9.04 1.33 -9.28
N TRP A 47 -10.25 1.68 -8.86
CA TRP A 47 -11.11 2.61 -9.61
C TRP A 47 -10.43 3.97 -9.87
N LEU A 48 -9.59 4.45 -8.94
CA LEU A 48 -8.77 5.66 -9.13
C LEU A 48 -7.90 5.57 -10.38
N TRP A 49 -7.24 4.44 -10.62
CA TRP A 49 -6.38 4.25 -11.79
C TRP A 49 -7.19 4.05 -13.07
N LYS A 50 -8.37 3.43 -13.00
CA LYS A 50 -9.28 3.33 -14.15
C LYS A 50 -9.84 4.69 -14.58
N GLU A 51 -10.24 5.52 -13.62
CA GLU A 51 -10.80 6.86 -13.87
C GLU A 51 -9.74 7.86 -14.34
N HIS A 52 -8.51 7.70 -13.85
CA HIS A 52 -7.36 8.53 -14.20
C HIS A 52 -6.28 7.72 -14.92
N ALA A 53 -6.64 7.04 -16.01
CA ALA A 53 -5.78 6.09 -16.73
C ALA A 53 -4.46 6.68 -17.29
N ASN A 54 -4.29 8.01 -17.28
CA ASN A 54 -3.05 8.69 -17.62
C ASN A 54 -2.87 9.92 -16.72
N PRO A 55 -2.58 9.74 -15.42
CA PRO A 55 -2.49 10.85 -14.49
C PRO A 55 -1.22 11.67 -14.79
N PRO A 56 -1.31 13.00 -14.89
CA PRO A 56 -0.13 13.84 -15.13
C PRO A 56 0.82 13.79 -13.92
N GLY A 57 2.08 14.23 -14.10
CA GLY A 57 2.99 14.51 -12.99
C GLY A 57 4.13 13.50 -12.79
N GLY A 58 4.68 13.49 -11.58
CA GLY A 58 5.89 12.76 -11.21
C GLY A 58 5.64 11.28 -10.88
N HIS A 59 6.73 10.51 -10.81
CA HIS A 59 6.73 9.12 -10.33
C HIS A 59 5.69 8.22 -11.03
N GLY A 60 5.48 8.38 -12.34
CA GLY A 60 4.51 7.57 -13.10
C GLY A 60 3.04 7.89 -12.82
N GLY A 61 2.75 9.07 -12.24
CA GLY A 61 1.39 9.57 -12.00
C GLY A 61 0.84 9.30 -10.59
N MET A 62 1.55 8.54 -9.75
CA MET A 62 1.12 8.24 -8.37
C MET A 62 0.98 9.51 -7.51
N ASP A 63 1.82 10.53 -7.75
CA ASP A 63 1.78 11.80 -7.02
C ASP A 63 0.47 12.55 -7.28
N TYR A 64 -0.02 12.53 -8.52
CA TYR A 64 -1.30 13.13 -8.87
C TYR A 64 -2.45 12.41 -8.19
N ILE A 65 -2.47 11.08 -8.22
CA ILE A 65 -3.53 10.28 -7.58
C ILE A 65 -3.59 10.58 -6.08
N MET A 66 -2.43 10.66 -5.42
CA MET A 66 -2.33 10.99 -4.00
C MET A 66 -2.96 12.35 -3.69
N VAL A 67 -2.58 13.41 -4.42
CA VAL A 67 -3.10 14.76 -4.19
C VAL A 67 -4.58 14.86 -4.57
N PHE A 68 -4.97 14.27 -5.70
CA PHE A 68 -6.36 14.24 -6.15
C PHE A 68 -7.26 13.61 -5.08
N ARG A 69 -6.89 12.43 -4.58
CA ARG A 69 -7.71 11.70 -3.62
C ARG A 69 -7.78 12.42 -2.27
N LEU A 70 -6.67 13.01 -1.81
CA LEU A 70 -6.68 13.84 -0.61
C LEU A 70 -7.65 15.03 -0.75
N MET A 71 -7.61 15.74 -1.88
CA MET A 71 -8.51 16.86 -2.15
C MET A 71 -9.97 16.41 -2.26
N GLN A 72 -10.23 15.24 -2.84
CA GLN A 72 -11.57 14.66 -2.91
C GLN A 72 -12.12 14.38 -1.50
N CYS A 73 -11.33 13.75 -0.62
CA CYS A 73 -11.73 13.52 0.77
C CYS A 73 -12.07 14.84 1.49
N MET A 74 -11.25 15.88 1.33
CA MET A 74 -11.52 17.20 1.92
C MET A 74 -12.81 17.83 1.39
N ARG A 75 -13.05 17.77 0.07
CA ARG A 75 -14.23 18.37 -0.55
C ARG A 75 -15.54 17.68 -0.16
N LEU A 76 -15.50 16.36 -0.02
CA LEU A 76 -16.67 15.53 0.29
C LEU A 76 -16.84 15.26 1.79
N GLY A 77 -15.93 15.73 2.64
CA GLY A 77 -15.96 15.47 4.08
C GLY A 77 -15.70 14.00 4.44
N LEU A 78 -14.92 13.29 3.62
CA LEU A 78 -14.56 11.89 3.85
C LEU A 78 -13.33 11.79 4.77
N VAL A 79 -13.22 10.65 5.45
CA VAL A 79 -11.98 10.28 6.15
C VAL A 79 -10.87 10.09 5.10
N PRO A 80 -9.66 10.62 5.31
CA PRO A 80 -8.52 10.33 4.44
C PRO A 80 -8.22 8.82 4.40
N ASP A 81 -7.88 8.30 3.23
CA ASP A 81 -7.55 6.87 3.08
C ASP A 81 -6.28 6.46 3.87
N PHE A 82 -5.45 7.44 4.23
CA PHE A 82 -4.28 7.32 5.09
C PHE A 82 -4.31 8.45 6.13
N ASP A 83 -4.52 8.11 7.40
CA ASP A 83 -4.75 9.08 8.47
C ASP A 83 -3.50 9.33 9.35
N VAL A 84 -3.66 10.15 10.40
CA VAL A 84 -2.58 10.51 11.32
C VAL A 84 -2.01 9.32 12.10
N TYR A 85 -2.83 8.30 12.37
CA TYR A 85 -2.41 7.10 13.09
C TYR A 85 -1.61 6.18 12.18
N ASP A 86 -2.00 6.08 10.91
CA ASP A 86 -1.22 5.40 9.89
C ASP A 86 0.15 6.07 9.71
N ALA A 87 0.17 7.40 9.62
CA ALA A 87 1.41 8.17 9.53
C ALA A 87 2.33 7.91 10.74
N ALA A 88 1.77 7.90 11.95
CA ALA A 88 2.52 7.65 13.17
C ALA A 88 3.10 6.22 13.20
N VAL A 89 2.30 5.20 12.87
CA VAL A 89 2.75 3.80 12.91
C VAL A 89 3.75 3.48 11.80
N TRP A 90 3.61 4.07 10.60
CA TRP A 90 4.59 3.90 9.51
C TRP A 90 5.89 4.67 9.76
N THR A 91 5.86 5.73 10.55
CA THR A 91 7.08 6.49 10.92
C THR A 91 7.79 5.86 12.13
N ALA A 92 7.08 5.17 13.02
CA ALA A 92 7.62 4.59 14.25
C ALA A 92 8.86 3.68 14.06
N PRO A 93 9.02 2.88 12.99
CA PRO A 93 10.22 2.10 12.74
C PRO A 93 11.51 2.93 12.68
N VAL A 94 11.47 4.21 12.28
CA VAL A 94 12.67 5.06 12.19
C VAL A 94 13.33 5.25 13.57
N PRO A 95 12.67 5.80 14.60
CA PRO A 95 13.28 5.91 15.93
C PRO A 95 13.43 4.55 16.64
N LEU A 96 12.50 3.61 16.45
CA LEU A 96 12.55 2.30 17.11
C LEU A 96 13.72 1.44 16.59
N SER A 97 13.99 1.46 15.28
CA SER A 97 15.15 0.73 14.73
C SER A 97 16.46 1.28 15.27
N HIS A 98 16.60 2.60 15.42
CA HIS A 98 17.77 3.21 16.07
C HIS A 98 17.98 2.72 17.51
N LEU A 99 16.90 2.66 18.29
CA LEU A 99 16.95 2.13 19.65
C LEU A 99 17.28 0.63 19.67
N SER A 100 16.71 -0.15 18.75
CA SER A 100 16.98 -1.58 18.61
C SER A 100 18.46 -1.84 18.26
N ILE A 101 19.05 -1.07 17.34
CA ILE A 101 20.48 -1.14 17.00
C ILE A 101 21.35 -0.87 18.24
N LYS A 102 21.03 0.16 19.02
CA LYS A 102 21.74 0.45 20.29
C LYS A 102 21.60 -0.69 21.30
N ALA A 103 20.48 -1.40 21.29
CA ALA A 103 20.19 -2.57 22.10
C ALA A 103 20.65 -3.89 21.45
N LYS A 104 21.61 -3.85 20.50
CA LYS A 104 22.17 -5.03 19.81
C LYS A 104 21.13 -5.88 19.08
N GLY A 105 20.15 -5.22 18.46
CA GLY A 105 19.08 -5.87 17.68
C GLY A 105 17.93 -6.40 18.53
N ALA A 106 17.81 -5.98 19.79
CA ALA A 106 16.68 -6.37 20.62
C ALA A 106 15.34 -5.91 19.99
N PRO A 107 14.30 -6.75 19.99
CA PRO A 107 12.95 -6.35 19.57
C PRO A 107 12.40 -5.25 20.47
N LEU A 108 11.73 -4.27 19.87
CA LEU A 108 11.04 -3.20 20.59
C LEU A 108 9.56 -3.17 20.20
N PRO A 109 8.65 -2.94 21.17
CA PRO A 109 7.22 -2.86 20.89
C PRO A 109 6.89 -1.60 20.05
N ILE A 110 6.06 -1.77 19.03
CA ILE A 110 5.47 -0.64 18.29
C ILE A 110 4.28 -0.11 19.12
N PRO A 111 4.21 1.20 19.41
CA PRO A 111 3.10 1.77 20.15
C PRO A 111 1.76 1.63 19.40
N ASP A 112 0.70 1.32 20.14
CA ASP A 112 -0.66 1.45 19.64
C ASP A 112 -1.11 2.91 19.72
N PHE A 113 -0.90 3.65 18.62
CA PHE A 113 -1.31 5.05 18.50
C PHE A 113 -2.84 5.25 18.49
N THR A 114 -3.59 4.18 18.18
CA THR A 114 -5.06 4.21 18.12
C THR A 114 -5.73 3.94 19.47
N ARG A 115 -4.96 3.48 20.47
CA ARG A 115 -5.47 3.11 21.80
C ARG A 115 -6.58 2.05 21.75
N GLY A 116 -6.38 1.02 20.93
CA GLY A 116 -7.31 -0.10 20.73
C GLY A 116 -8.37 0.12 19.66
N GLU A 117 -8.47 1.33 19.10
CA GLU A 117 -9.45 1.66 18.07
C GLU A 117 -9.16 0.97 16.73
N TRP A 118 -7.93 0.48 16.50
CA TRP A 118 -7.58 -0.36 15.33
C TRP A 118 -8.47 -1.61 15.18
N LYS A 119 -9.15 -2.04 16.25
CA LYS A 119 -10.09 -3.16 16.23
C LYS A 119 -11.42 -2.83 15.55
N LYS A 120 -11.74 -1.54 15.38
CA LYS A 120 -12.97 -1.10 14.72
C LYS A 120 -12.76 -1.08 13.22
N ALA A 121 -13.82 -1.39 12.48
CA ALA A 121 -13.81 -1.22 11.04
C ALA A 121 -13.60 0.26 10.68
N ARG A 122 -12.76 0.51 9.67
CA ARG A 122 -12.54 1.82 9.07
C ARG A 122 -12.38 1.66 7.56
N SER A 123 -12.80 2.67 6.81
CA SER A 123 -12.43 2.79 5.40
C SER A 123 -10.91 3.07 5.30
N GLY A 124 -10.26 2.55 4.27
CA GLY A 124 -8.84 2.80 3.99
C GLY A 124 -8.60 2.97 2.50
N MET A 125 -7.39 2.62 2.05
CA MET A 125 -6.94 2.75 0.65
C MET A 125 -7.73 1.89 -0.36
N ASP A 126 -8.50 0.90 0.10
CA ASP A 126 -9.41 0.07 -0.71
C ASP A 126 -10.85 0.62 -0.63
N SER A 127 -10.99 1.94 -0.63
CA SER A 127 -12.30 2.59 -0.51
C SER A 127 -13.06 2.56 -1.83
N ASP A 128 -14.36 2.34 -1.76
CA ASP A 128 -15.24 2.44 -2.93
C ASP A 128 -15.22 3.87 -3.52
N LYS A 129 -15.51 3.98 -4.82
CA LYS A 129 -15.71 5.27 -5.47
C LYS A 129 -16.85 6.02 -4.75
N PRO A 130 -16.60 7.22 -4.19
CA PRO A 130 -17.65 7.98 -3.52
C PRO A 130 -18.67 8.52 -4.53
N ALA A 131 -19.91 8.72 -4.07
CA ALA A 131 -20.88 9.52 -4.81
C ALA A 131 -20.41 10.99 -4.84
N GLU A 132 -20.56 11.64 -6.00
CA GLU A 132 -20.21 13.05 -6.22
C GLU A 132 -21.20 14.03 -5.58
#